data_AF-A0A5C4QHR7-F1
#
_entry.id   AF-A0A5C4QHR7-F1
#
_cell.length_a   1.000
_cell.length_b   1.000
_cell.length_c   1.000
_cell.angle_alpha   90.00
_cell.angle_beta   90.00
_cell.angle_gamma   90.00
#
_symmetry.space_group_name_H-M   'P 1'
#
loop_
_entity.id
_entity.type
_entity.pdbx_description
1 polymer ?
#
loop_
_entity_poly.entity_id
_entity_poly.type
_entity_poly.pdbx_seq_one_letter_code
_entity_poly.pdbx_strand_id
1 'polypeptide(L)'
;MHPSRHRLILLAASTAAAVVVGTVGTVVASAAAVGCRVDYQVTNQWQGGFGANVTVTNLGDPVNGWALTWSYTGGQQVAQAWNATVTQSGAQVTARNVDYNAAIATNGTAAFGFNASWNGSNPAPATFALNGVTCTGAPPTGEPTTPPPTTPPPTTPPPAGACTATYQITGQWSGGFQADVKVTAGGSPTRGWSVSWNYNNGQQVTSSWNATISTNGTQVTARNVSHNGTLAAGASTTFGFLGSWNGSNPVPLVSCTTTS
;
A
#
# COMPACT_ATOMS: atom_id res chain seq x y z
N MET A 1 -94.62 4.15 22.49
CA MET A 1 -93.85 3.72 23.68
C MET A 1 -92.41 3.58 23.23
N HIS A 2 -91.57 4.59 23.48
CA HIS A 2 -90.65 4.72 24.64
C HIS A 2 -89.43 3.76 24.52
N PRO A 3 -88.25 4.17 25.00
CA PRO A 3 -87.10 4.60 24.20
C PRO A 3 -85.84 3.83 24.67
N SER A 4 -84.68 4.48 24.59
CA SER A 4 -83.59 4.36 25.57
C SER A 4 -82.34 3.57 25.16
N ARG A 5 -81.36 4.38 24.76
CA ARG A 5 -80.01 4.52 25.32
C ARG A 5 -79.51 3.54 26.40
N HIS A 6 -78.18 3.37 26.31
CA HIS A 6 -77.17 3.00 27.31
C HIS A 6 -76.77 1.52 27.27
N ARG A 7 -75.50 1.16 27.05
CA ARG A 7 -74.37 1.45 27.95
C ARG A 7 -73.02 1.28 27.22
N LEU A 8 -72.09 2.19 27.53
CA LEU A 8 -70.65 2.05 27.23
C LEU A 8 -70.11 0.76 27.86
N ILE A 9 -69.40 -0.04 27.07
CA ILE A 9 -68.41 -0.98 27.58
C ILE A 9 -67.07 -0.57 26.96
N LEU A 10 -66.21 0.03 27.80
CA LEU A 10 -64.82 0.32 27.51
C LEU A 10 -64.06 -1.01 27.48
N LEU A 11 -63.69 -1.47 26.28
CA LEU A 11 -62.65 -2.48 26.10
C LEU A 11 -61.37 -1.76 25.69
N ALA A 12 -60.44 -1.64 26.63
CA ALA A 12 -59.08 -1.21 26.36
C ALA A 12 -58.39 -2.30 25.53
N ALA A 13 -58.34 -2.10 24.21
CA ALA A 13 -57.51 -2.92 23.32
C ALA A 13 -56.12 -2.30 23.24
N SER A 14 -55.19 -2.89 23.97
CA SER A 14 -53.75 -2.62 23.89
C SER A 14 -53.22 -3.01 22.51
N THR A 15 -53.12 -2.05 21.59
CA THR A 15 -52.41 -2.23 20.32
C THR A 15 -50.91 -2.22 20.59
N ALA A 16 -50.30 -3.41 20.58
CA ALA A 16 -48.85 -3.56 20.51
C ALA A 16 -48.37 -3.03 19.15
N ALA A 17 -47.71 -1.87 19.13
CA ALA A 17 -47.01 -1.37 17.96
C ALA A 17 -45.76 -2.22 17.74
N ALA A 18 -45.79 -3.13 16.76
CA ALA A 18 -44.59 -3.80 16.27
C ALA A 18 -43.74 -2.78 15.52
N VAL A 19 -42.69 -2.26 16.18
CA VAL A 19 -41.67 -1.44 15.52
C VAL A 19 -40.85 -2.37 14.63
N VAL A 20 -41.16 -2.40 13.34
CA VAL A 20 -40.29 -3.01 12.33
C VAL A 20 -39.13 -2.05 12.12
N VAL A 21 -38.03 -2.25 12.85
CA VAL A 21 -36.76 -1.59 12.53
C VAL A 21 -36.23 -2.25 11.26
N GLY A 22 -36.62 -1.72 10.11
CA GLY A 22 -35.98 -2.04 8.84
C GLY A 22 -34.56 -1.49 8.86
N THR A 23 -33.57 -2.35 9.07
CA THR A 23 -32.17 -2.00 8.88
C THR A 23 -31.95 -1.76 7.38
N VAL A 24 -31.89 -0.50 6.99
CA VAL A 24 -31.34 -0.11 5.69
C VAL A 24 -29.86 -0.50 5.73
N GLY A 25 -29.54 -1.68 5.21
CA GLY A 25 -28.17 -2.08 4.97
C GLY A 25 -27.60 -1.08 3.97
N THR A 26 -26.70 -0.21 4.42
CA THR A 26 -25.86 0.53 3.48
C THR A 26 -25.10 -0.51 2.69
N VAL A 27 -25.45 -0.66 1.41
CA VAL A 27 -24.57 -1.26 0.43
C VAL A 27 -23.34 -0.36 0.36
N VAL A 28 -22.34 -0.65 1.19
CA VAL A 28 -20.98 -0.23 0.89
C VAL A 28 -20.68 -0.97 -0.39
N ALA A 29 -20.73 -0.24 -1.52
CA ALA A 29 -20.10 -0.72 -2.73
C ALA A 29 -18.70 -1.16 -2.31
N SER A 30 -18.42 -2.46 -2.43
CA SER A 30 -17.09 -2.98 -2.20
C SER A 30 -16.19 -2.17 -3.11
N ALA A 31 -15.44 -1.23 -2.54
CA ALA A 31 -14.42 -0.53 -3.28
C ALA A 31 -13.41 -1.61 -3.63
N ALA A 32 -13.55 -2.15 -4.84
CA ALA A 32 -12.60 -3.05 -5.46
C ALA A 32 -11.24 -2.47 -5.18
N ALA A 33 -10.40 -3.30 -4.61
CA ALA A 33 -9.25 -2.82 -3.90
C ALA A 33 -8.29 -2.22 -4.96
N VAL A 34 -8.22 -0.89 -5.03
CA VAL A 34 -7.31 -0.18 -5.92
C VAL A 34 -6.06 0.13 -5.11
N GLY A 35 -5.14 -0.83 -5.06
CA GLY A 35 -3.76 -0.46 -4.85
C GLY A 35 -3.36 0.36 -6.06
N CYS A 36 -2.90 1.58 -5.87
CA CYS A 36 -2.28 2.35 -6.93
C CYS A 36 -0.93 2.84 -6.47
N ARG A 37 -0.01 2.97 -7.42
CA ARG A 37 1.26 3.65 -7.23
C ARG A 37 1.25 4.88 -8.12
N VAL A 38 1.61 6.02 -7.55
CA VAL A 38 1.74 7.28 -8.29
C VAL A 38 3.19 7.71 -8.27
N ASP A 39 3.74 7.96 -9.44
CA ASP A 39 5.03 8.61 -9.62
C ASP A 39 4.76 10.06 -10.00
N TYR A 40 5.15 11.00 -9.13
CA TYR A 40 5.02 12.44 -9.37
C TYR A 40 6.41 13.03 -9.49
N GLN A 41 6.74 13.55 -10.67
CA GLN A 41 8.05 14.10 -10.95
C GLN A 41 7.92 15.53 -11.45
N VAL A 42 8.50 16.48 -10.71
CA VAL A 42 8.74 17.84 -11.24
C VAL A 42 9.85 17.74 -12.28
N THR A 43 9.51 17.95 -13.54
CA THR A 43 10.45 17.76 -14.67
C THR A 43 11.26 19.02 -14.94
N ASN A 44 10.69 20.19 -14.68
CA ASN A 44 11.37 21.48 -14.80
C ASN A 44 10.71 22.51 -13.87
N GLN A 45 11.49 23.41 -13.28
CA GLN A 45 10.97 24.46 -12.40
C GLN A 45 11.65 25.80 -12.70
N TRP A 46 10.89 26.89 -12.65
CA TRP A 46 11.33 28.26 -12.86
C TRP A 46 10.70 29.18 -11.81
N GLN A 47 11.04 30.47 -11.87
CA GLN A 47 10.48 31.46 -10.96
C GLN A 47 8.95 31.53 -11.11
N GLY A 48 8.23 31.14 -10.07
CA GLY A 48 6.77 31.18 -10.02
C GLY A 48 6.05 30.06 -10.79
N GLY A 49 6.77 29.11 -11.39
CA GLY A 49 6.13 27.99 -12.09
C GLY A 49 6.96 26.70 -12.17
N PHE A 50 6.30 25.61 -12.52
CA PHE A 50 6.91 24.30 -12.73
C PHE A 50 6.08 23.45 -13.70
N GLY A 51 6.75 22.49 -14.33
CA GLY A 51 6.14 21.39 -15.07
C GLY A 51 6.30 20.08 -14.29
N ALA A 52 5.29 19.23 -14.31
CA ALA A 52 5.34 17.92 -13.70
C ALA A 52 4.75 16.83 -14.60
N ASN A 53 5.35 15.65 -14.54
CA ASN A 53 4.81 14.41 -15.09
C ASN A 53 4.27 13.55 -13.96
N VAL A 54 3.14 12.90 -14.21
CA VAL A 54 2.48 11.99 -13.27
C VAL A 54 2.23 10.67 -13.98
N THR A 55 2.71 9.57 -13.41
CA THR A 55 2.40 8.22 -13.86
C THR A 55 1.59 7.49 -12.79
N VAL A 56 0.42 6.98 -13.18
CA VAL A 56 -0.44 6.17 -12.34
C VAL A 56 -0.28 4.72 -12.75
N THR A 57 0.15 3.86 -11.83
CA THR A 57 0.14 2.40 -11.99
C THR A 57 -1.05 1.83 -11.24
N ASN A 58 -1.89 1.08 -11.94
CA ASN A 58 -2.98 0.34 -11.31
C ASN A 58 -2.45 -0.99 -10.78
N LEU A 59 -2.54 -1.23 -9.48
CA LEU A 59 -2.15 -2.49 -8.81
C LEU A 59 -3.38 -3.30 -8.35
N GLY A 60 -4.58 -2.84 -8.69
CA GLY A 60 -5.84 -3.51 -8.41
C GLY A 60 -6.50 -4.04 -9.68
N ASP A 61 -7.82 -4.21 -9.61
CA ASP A 61 -8.64 -4.62 -10.76
C ASP A 61 -8.53 -3.63 -11.92
N PRO A 62 -8.62 -4.09 -13.19
CA PRO A 62 -8.58 -3.20 -14.35
C PRO A 62 -9.60 -2.06 -14.23
N VAL A 63 -9.17 -0.83 -14.46
CA VAL A 63 -10.05 0.34 -14.46
C VAL A 63 -10.30 0.83 -15.88
N ASN A 64 -11.51 1.29 -16.15
CA ASN A 64 -11.86 1.99 -17.39
C ASN A 64 -12.60 3.27 -17.03
N GLY A 65 -11.89 4.39 -17.11
CA GLY A 65 -12.27 5.65 -16.50
C GLY A 65 -11.53 5.82 -15.17
N TRP A 66 -10.54 6.70 -15.14
CA TRP A 66 -9.75 6.99 -13.95
C TRP A 66 -9.80 8.47 -13.58
N ALA A 67 -9.87 8.72 -12.27
CA ALA A 67 -9.76 10.01 -11.65
C ALA A 67 -8.70 9.95 -10.54
N LEU A 68 -7.60 10.68 -10.71
CA LEU A 68 -6.57 10.83 -9.70
C LEU A 68 -6.79 12.12 -8.93
N THR A 69 -6.80 12.06 -7.60
CA THR A 69 -6.92 13.23 -6.72
C THR A 69 -5.73 13.38 -5.79
N TRP A 70 -5.37 14.63 -5.50
CA TRP A 70 -4.35 14.99 -4.50
C TRP A 70 -4.58 16.41 -3.99
N SER A 71 -3.92 16.74 -2.87
CA SER A 71 -3.94 18.10 -2.31
C SER A 71 -2.55 18.73 -2.33
N TYR A 72 -2.50 20.00 -2.74
CA TYR A 72 -1.32 20.84 -2.58
C TYR A 72 -1.26 21.48 -1.19
N THR A 73 -0.06 21.59 -0.63
CA THR A 73 0.17 22.22 0.69
C THR A 73 0.89 23.57 0.58
N GLY A 74 1.53 23.86 -0.56
CA GLY A 74 2.28 25.09 -0.81
C GLY A 74 1.52 26.13 -1.64
N GLY A 75 0.19 25.97 -1.78
CA GLY A 75 -0.65 26.88 -2.56
C GLY A 75 -0.45 26.78 -4.08
N GLN A 76 0.14 25.68 -4.58
CA GLN A 76 0.35 25.50 -6.01
C GLN A 76 -0.97 25.47 -6.79
N GLN A 77 -0.96 26.01 -8.02
CA GLN A 77 -2.15 26.07 -8.89
C GLN A 77 -1.84 25.53 -10.28
N VAL A 78 -2.58 24.52 -10.73
CA VAL A 78 -2.45 23.96 -12.08
C VAL A 78 -3.02 24.94 -13.11
N ALA A 79 -2.23 25.28 -14.12
CA ALA A 79 -2.61 26.25 -15.16
C ALA A 79 -3.00 25.57 -16.48
N GLN A 80 -2.32 24.48 -16.84
CA GLN A 80 -2.59 23.72 -18.06
C GLN A 80 -2.15 22.28 -17.88
N ALA A 81 -2.83 21.34 -18.53
CA ALA A 81 -2.53 19.91 -18.48
C ALA A 81 -2.68 19.28 -19.86
N TRP A 82 -2.01 18.15 -20.06
CA TRP A 82 -2.11 17.31 -21.25
C TRP A 82 -2.27 15.85 -20.87
N ASN A 83 -2.90 15.06 -21.75
CA ASN A 83 -3.24 13.65 -21.54
C ASN A 83 -4.17 13.39 -20.32
N ALA A 84 -4.73 14.45 -19.72
CA ALA A 84 -5.74 14.42 -18.67
C ALA A 84 -6.52 15.74 -18.66
N THR A 85 -7.78 15.70 -18.26
CA THR A 85 -8.53 16.90 -17.88
C THR A 85 -8.31 17.15 -16.38
N VAL A 86 -7.67 18.27 -16.04
CA VAL A 86 -7.36 18.62 -14.65
C VAL A 86 -8.24 19.78 -14.19
N THR A 87 -8.90 19.59 -13.04
CA THR A 87 -9.63 20.65 -12.34
C THR A 87 -9.05 20.83 -10.95
N GLN A 88 -9.12 22.06 -10.42
CA GLN A 88 -8.63 22.37 -9.09
C GLN A 88 -9.62 23.29 -8.35
N SER A 89 -9.88 22.97 -7.09
CA SER A 89 -10.67 23.78 -6.16
C SER A 89 -9.87 24.01 -4.89
N GLY A 90 -9.40 25.23 -4.69
CA GLY A 90 -8.47 25.55 -3.61
C GLY A 90 -7.19 24.70 -3.71
N ALA A 91 -6.95 23.87 -2.70
CA ALA A 91 -5.81 22.95 -2.65
C ALA A 91 -6.06 21.60 -3.35
N GLN A 92 -7.32 21.21 -3.54
CA GLN A 92 -7.70 19.90 -4.08
C GLN A 92 -7.66 19.89 -5.59
N VAL A 93 -6.94 18.92 -6.16
CA VAL A 93 -6.78 18.72 -7.60
C VAL A 93 -7.40 17.39 -7.99
N THR A 94 -8.10 17.36 -9.13
CA THR A 94 -8.64 16.15 -9.75
C THR A 94 -8.19 16.08 -11.21
N ALA A 95 -7.41 15.06 -11.56
CA ALA A 95 -7.06 14.73 -12.93
C ALA A 95 -7.93 13.57 -13.42
N ARG A 96 -8.64 13.74 -14.54
CA ARG A 96 -9.45 12.69 -15.18
C ARG A 96 -8.82 12.27 -16.50
N ASN A 97 -8.97 10.99 -16.84
CA ASN A 97 -8.54 10.46 -18.12
C ASN A 97 -9.16 11.20 -19.31
N VAL A 98 -8.48 11.11 -20.45
CA VAL A 98 -9.06 11.39 -21.77
C VAL A 98 -9.43 10.07 -22.45
N ASP A 99 -10.13 10.13 -23.58
CA ASP A 99 -10.75 8.93 -24.18
C ASP A 99 -9.75 7.80 -24.47
N TYR A 100 -8.57 8.12 -25.01
CA TYR A 100 -7.61 7.11 -25.45
C TYR A 100 -6.83 6.44 -24.31
N ASN A 101 -6.81 7.02 -23.10
CA ASN A 101 -6.06 6.49 -21.96
C ASN A 101 -6.97 6.13 -20.77
N ALA A 102 -8.27 5.99 -21.01
CA ALA A 102 -9.26 5.64 -19.99
C ALA A 102 -9.00 4.28 -19.34
N ALA A 103 -8.54 3.31 -20.13
CA ALA A 103 -8.32 1.94 -19.68
C ALA A 103 -6.91 1.77 -19.09
N ILE A 104 -6.84 1.32 -17.84
CA ILE A 104 -5.61 0.88 -17.17
C ILE A 104 -5.82 -0.53 -16.65
N ALA A 105 -5.24 -1.51 -17.34
CA ALA A 105 -5.24 -2.90 -16.87
C ALA A 105 -4.53 -3.04 -15.51
N THR A 106 -4.69 -4.18 -14.84
CA THR A 106 -3.86 -4.53 -13.68
C THR A 106 -2.38 -4.52 -14.08
N ASN A 107 -1.56 -3.85 -13.28
CA ASN A 107 -0.16 -3.48 -13.55
C ASN A 107 0.05 -2.56 -14.78
N GLY A 108 -1.03 -2.11 -15.42
CA GLY A 108 -0.98 -1.11 -16.48
C GLY A 108 -0.71 0.28 -15.93
N THR A 109 -0.38 1.20 -16.84
CA THR A 109 -0.12 2.60 -16.49
C THR A 109 -0.89 3.58 -17.36
N ALA A 110 -1.23 4.72 -16.77
CA ALA A 110 -1.57 5.94 -17.51
C ALA A 110 -0.64 7.06 -17.07
N ALA A 111 -0.25 7.92 -18.00
CA ALA A 111 0.62 9.05 -17.73
C ALA A 111 0.02 10.35 -18.27
N PHE A 112 0.17 11.41 -17.50
CA PHE A 112 -0.21 12.76 -17.86
C PHE A 112 0.81 13.77 -17.34
N GLY A 113 0.70 15.01 -17.79
CA GLY A 113 1.53 16.08 -17.28
C GLY A 113 0.80 17.41 -17.23
N PHE A 114 1.39 18.37 -16.53
CA PHE A 114 0.81 19.69 -16.38
C PHE A 114 1.89 20.74 -16.07
N ASN A 115 1.55 22.01 -16.33
CA ASN A 115 2.27 23.15 -15.81
C ASN A 115 1.44 23.84 -14.72
N ALA A 116 2.10 24.24 -13.65
CA ALA A 116 1.49 24.85 -12.47
C ALA A 116 2.33 26.01 -11.95
N SER A 117 1.72 26.89 -11.18
CA SER A 117 2.38 27.95 -10.43
C SER A 117 2.61 27.54 -8.98
N TRP A 118 3.57 28.20 -8.34
CA TRP A 118 3.86 28.06 -6.90
C TRP A 118 4.26 29.42 -6.34
N ASN A 119 4.03 29.65 -5.04
CA ASN A 119 4.46 30.86 -4.36
C ASN A 119 5.17 30.51 -3.05
N GLY A 120 6.44 30.91 -2.92
CA GLY A 120 7.28 30.63 -1.76
C GLY A 120 7.87 29.22 -1.72
N SER A 121 7.04 28.17 -1.77
CA SER A 121 7.51 26.77 -1.73
C SER A 121 6.75 25.87 -2.70
N ASN A 122 7.41 24.79 -3.15
CA ASN A 122 6.82 23.80 -4.05
C ASN A 122 7.00 22.35 -3.52
N PRO A 123 6.39 21.99 -2.38
CA PRO A 123 6.42 20.61 -1.90
C PRO A 123 5.60 19.69 -2.81
N ALA A 124 6.14 18.52 -3.14
CA ALA A 124 5.38 17.49 -3.85
C ALA A 124 4.22 16.97 -2.97
N PRO A 125 3.07 16.58 -3.57
CA PRO A 125 1.99 15.95 -2.82
C PRO A 125 2.44 14.62 -2.22
N ALA A 126 2.06 14.37 -0.97
CA ALA A 126 2.41 13.13 -0.26
C ALA A 126 1.38 12.02 -0.43
N THR A 127 0.13 12.37 -0.73
CA THR A 127 -0.99 11.44 -0.83
C THR A 127 -1.76 11.65 -2.12
N PHE A 128 -2.11 10.52 -2.75
CA PHE A 128 -2.91 10.48 -3.95
C PHE A 128 -4.06 9.48 -3.74
N ALA A 129 -5.16 9.65 -4.45
CA ALA A 129 -6.21 8.64 -4.53
C ALA A 129 -6.65 8.41 -5.97
N LEU A 130 -6.79 7.15 -6.37
CA LEU A 130 -7.32 6.74 -7.67
C LEU A 130 -8.77 6.29 -7.48
N ASN A 131 -9.70 6.94 -8.17
CA ASN A 131 -11.15 6.70 -8.08
C ASN A 131 -11.68 6.73 -6.63
N GLY A 132 -11.09 7.59 -5.80
CA GLY A 132 -11.46 7.76 -4.39
C GLY A 132 -10.75 6.81 -3.41
N VAL A 133 -9.93 5.87 -3.89
CA VAL A 133 -9.15 4.96 -3.06
C VAL A 133 -7.72 5.46 -2.94
N THR A 134 -7.21 5.62 -1.71
CA THR A 134 -5.86 6.11 -1.46
C THR A 134 -4.81 5.17 -2.06
N CYS A 135 -3.88 5.74 -2.83
CA CYS A 135 -2.72 5.04 -3.36
C CYS A 135 -1.73 4.75 -2.24
N THR A 136 -1.61 3.48 -1.87
CA THR A 136 -0.67 3.01 -0.84
C THR A 136 0.68 2.58 -1.40
N GLY A 137 0.84 2.58 -2.74
CA GLY A 137 2.07 2.12 -3.40
C GLY A 137 2.27 0.60 -3.36
N ALA A 138 1.31 -0.14 -2.81
CA ALA A 138 1.27 -1.59 -2.76
C ALA A 138 -0.09 -2.10 -3.29
N PRO A 139 -0.15 -3.32 -3.85
CA PRO A 139 -1.42 -3.98 -4.08
C PRO A 139 -2.19 -4.04 -2.75
N PRO A 140 -3.51 -3.89 -2.77
CA PRO A 140 -4.28 -3.91 -1.55
C PRO A 140 -4.40 -5.33 -1.02
N THR A 141 -4.26 -5.48 0.29
CA THR A 141 -4.29 -6.75 1.00
C THR A 141 -5.72 -7.30 1.22
N GLY A 142 -6.60 -7.13 0.25
CA GLY A 142 -8.03 -7.47 0.35
C GLY A 142 -8.49 -8.34 -0.81
N GLU A 143 -8.08 -9.60 -0.83
CA GLU A 143 -8.69 -10.61 -1.70
C GLU A 143 -10.04 -11.04 -1.08
N PRO A 144 -11.16 -11.10 -1.83
CA PRO A 144 -12.37 -11.78 -1.37
C PRO A 144 -12.03 -13.25 -1.14
N THR A 145 -12.08 -13.70 0.11
CA THR A 145 -11.76 -15.08 0.46
C THR A 145 -12.87 -16.00 -0.05
N THR A 146 -12.68 -16.63 -1.21
CA THR A 146 -13.28 -17.94 -1.46
C THR A 146 -12.69 -18.91 -0.44
N PRO A 147 -13.51 -19.75 0.24
CA PRO A 147 -12.97 -20.74 1.17
C PRO A 147 -11.93 -21.61 0.44
N PRO A 148 -10.77 -21.87 1.07
CA PRO A 148 -9.66 -22.51 0.38
C PRO A 148 -10.02 -23.91 -0.12
N PRO A 149 -9.50 -24.36 -1.28
CA PRO A 149 -9.55 -25.77 -1.63
C PRO A 149 -8.77 -26.56 -0.55
N THR A 150 -9.40 -27.60 -0.01
CA THR A 150 -8.89 -28.43 1.10
C THR A 150 -7.76 -29.38 0.71
N THR A 151 -6.87 -28.99 -0.19
CA THR A 151 -5.68 -29.79 -0.47
C THR A 151 -4.48 -29.18 0.27
N PRO A 152 -3.98 -29.82 1.34
CA PRO A 152 -2.86 -29.27 2.10
C PRO A 152 -1.62 -29.09 1.19
N PRO A 153 -0.86 -28.00 1.34
CA PRO A 153 0.43 -27.86 0.66
C PRO A 153 1.37 -29.00 1.08
N PRO A 154 2.30 -29.44 0.22
CA PRO A 154 3.31 -30.40 0.64
C PRO A 154 4.19 -29.76 1.73
N THR A 155 3.90 -30.08 2.98
CA THR A 155 4.74 -29.74 4.11
C THR A 155 5.85 -30.76 4.19
N THR A 156 7.01 -30.43 3.62
CA THR A 156 8.26 -30.88 4.22
C THR A 156 8.58 -29.88 5.32
N PRO A 157 8.52 -30.25 6.61
CA PRO A 157 8.95 -29.36 7.69
C PRO A 157 10.38 -28.88 7.41
N PRO A 158 10.68 -27.58 7.56
CA PRO A 158 12.07 -27.11 7.56
C PRO A 158 12.87 -27.92 8.59
N PRO A 159 14.12 -28.31 8.31
CA PRO A 159 14.92 -29.07 9.25
C PRO A 159 14.96 -28.35 10.62
N ALA A 160 14.63 -29.10 11.68
CA ALA A 160 14.68 -28.60 13.04
C ALA A 160 16.10 -28.10 13.36
N GLY A 161 16.28 -26.77 13.36
CA GLY A 161 17.56 -26.12 13.63
C GLY A 161 17.84 -24.86 12.82
N ALA A 162 17.12 -24.62 11.72
CA ALA A 162 17.31 -23.40 10.91
C ALA A 162 16.53 -22.19 11.47
N CYS A 163 17.04 -20.98 11.24
CA CYS A 163 16.30 -19.74 11.44
C CYS A 163 15.43 -19.44 10.21
N THR A 164 14.44 -18.56 10.38
CA THR A 164 13.64 -18.02 9.29
C THR A 164 13.80 -16.51 9.24
N ALA A 165 13.78 -15.92 8.04
CA ALA A 165 13.81 -14.48 7.86
C ALA A 165 12.61 -14.01 7.02
N THR A 166 12.08 -12.84 7.34
CA THR A 166 11.06 -12.16 6.53
C THR A 166 11.53 -10.77 6.16
N TYR A 167 11.47 -10.43 4.89
CA TYR A 167 11.90 -9.16 4.33
C TYR A 167 10.69 -8.28 4.04
N GLN A 168 10.75 -7.01 4.44
CA GLN A 168 9.71 -6.03 4.16
C GLN A 168 10.32 -4.71 3.70
N ILE A 169 9.83 -4.18 2.58
CA ILE A 169 10.13 -2.79 2.19
C ILE A 169 9.23 -1.88 3.04
N THR A 170 9.82 -1.03 3.87
CA THR A 170 9.10 -0.13 4.78
C THR A 170 8.91 1.27 4.21
N GLY A 171 9.74 1.66 3.24
CA GLY A 171 9.59 2.90 2.49
C GLY A 171 10.33 2.84 1.17
N GLN A 172 9.86 3.58 0.17
CA GLN A 172 10.51 3.65 -1.13
C GLN A 172 10.37 5.06 -1.73
N TRP A 173 11.44 5.55 -2.36
CA TRP A 173 11.51 6.85 -3.03
C TRP A 173 12.22 6.71 -4.38
N SER A 174 12.34 7.83 -5.12
CA SER A 174 13.04 7.82 -6.41
C SER A 174 14.52 7.45 -6.21
N GLY A 175 14.92 6.31 -6.80
CA GLY A 175 16.28 5.80 -6.73
C GLY A 175 16.69 5.14 -5.40
N GLY A 176 15.79 5.03 -4.42
CA GLY A 176 16.11 4.38 -3.14
C GLY A 176 14.94 3.78 -2.39
N PHE A 177 15.26 3.00 -1.36
CA PHE A 177 14.30 2.32 -0.51
C PHE A 177 14.86 2.04 0.88
N GLN A 178 13.95 1.79 1.81
CA GLN A 178 14.23 1.31 3.15
C GLN A 178 13.57 -0.05 3.34
N ALA A 179 14.28 -1.00 3.93
CA ALA A 179 13.75 -2.32 4.23
C ALA A 179 14.13 -2.78 5.65
N ASP A 180 13.21 -3.52 6.26
CA ASP A 180 13.42 -4.22 7.52
C ASP A 180 13.36 -5.73 7.27
N VAL A 181 14.22 -6.46 7.97
CA VAL A 181 14.27 -7.91 7.93
C VAL A 181 14.17 -8.46 9.35
N LYS A 182 13.10 -9.21 9.60
CA LYS A 182 12.89 -9.90 10.88
C LYS A 182 13.47 -11.31 10.78
N VAL A 183 14.36 -11.63 11.70
CA VAL A 183 14.97 -12.96 11.85
C VAL A 183 14.36 -13.65 13.05
N THR A 184 13.98 -14.91 12.92
CA THR A 184 13.41 -15.72 14.00
C THR A 184 14.17 -17.03 14.12
N ALA A 185 14.61 -17.35 15.33
CA ALA A 185 15.24 -18.64 15.61
C ALA A 185 14.21 -19.77 15.50
N GLY A 186 14.66 -20.94 15.01
CA GLY A 186 13.84 -22.14 15.00
C GLY A 186 13.61 -22.72 16.39
N GLY A 187 13.42 -24.04 16.47
CA GLY A 187 13.17 -24.74 17.73
C GLY A 187 14.34 -24.76 18.73
N SER A 188 15.51 -24.26 18.35
CA SER A 188 16.72 -24.23 19.19
C SER A 188 17.26 -22.81 19.33
N PRO A 189 17.87 -22.46 20.48
CA PRO A 189 18.56 -21.19 20.62
C PRO A 189 19.74 -21.09 19.65
N THR A 190 20.04 -19.89 19.20
CA THR A 190 21.16 -19.60 18.30
C THR A 190 22.03 -18.49 18.87
N ARG A 191 23.34 -18.51 18.54
CA ARG A 191 24.32 -17.50 18.96
C ARG A 191 24.64 -16.49 17.86
N GLY A 192 24.23 -16.77 16.63
CA GLY A 192 24.30 -15.84 15.51
C GLY A 192 23.42 -16.29 14.36
N TRP A 193 23.19 -15.38 13.44
CA TRP A 193 22.36 -15.62 12.28
C TRP A 193 22.98 -14.95 11.05
N SER A 194 22.74 -15.58 9.91
CA SER A 194 23.11 -15.07 8.60
C SER A 194 21.90 -15.16 7.68
N VAL A 195 21.50 -14.03 7.10
CA VAL A 195 20.43 -13.95 6.10
C VAL A 195 21.06 -13.66 4.75
N SER A 196 20.65 -14.38 3.71
CA SER A 196 21.12 -14.14 2.34
C SER A 196 19.96 -14.03 1.35
N TRP A 197 20.17 -13.21 0.33
CA TRP A 197 19.25 -13.03 -0.79
C TRP A 197 19.98 -12.54 -2.03
N ASN A 198 19.30 -12.52 -3.18
CA ASN A 198 19.85 -12.03 -4.44
C ASN A 198 19.07 -10.80 -4.94
N TYR A 199 19.78 -9.78 -5.41
CA TYR A 199 19.22 -8.65 -6.16
C TYR A 199 19.46 -8.84 -7.65
N ASN A 200 18.36 -8.99 -8.39
CA ASN A 200 18.41 -9.30 -9.81
C ASN A 200 18.10 -8.09 -10.70
N ASN A 201 17.69 -6.95 -10.12
CA ASN A 201 17.15 -5.82 -10.85
C ASN A 201 17.85 -4.49 -10.51
N GLY A 202 19.17 -4.58 -10.28
CA GLY A 202 20.03 -3.41 -10.06
C GLY A 202 19.88 -2.76 -8.68
N GLN A 203 19.30 -3.49 -7.72
CA GLN A 203 19.22 -3.04 -6.34
C GLN A 203 20.58 -3.19 -5.65
N GLN A 204 20.90 -2.25 -4.76
CA GLN A 204 22.14 -2.24 -3.97
C GLN A 204 21.83 -1.80 -2.54
N VAL A 205 22.50 -2.37 -1.55
CA VAL A 205 22.44 -1.87 -0.17
C VAL A 205 23.43 -0.70 -0.04
N THR A 206 22.97 0.43 0.49
CA THR A 206 23.78 1.65 0.66
C THR A 206 24.20 1.91 2.10
N SER A 207 23.35 1.57 3.08
CA SER A 207 23.68 1.63 4.51
C SER A 207 22.83 0.65 5.30
N SER A 208 23.32 0.15 6.44
CA SER A 208 22.60 -0.79 7.30
C SER A 208 22.74 -0.46 8.78
N TRP A 209 21.78 -0.91 9.58
CA TRP A 209 21.83 -0.88 11.05
C TRP A 209 21.41 -2.23 11.61
N ASN A 210 21.89 -2.55 12.82
CA ASN A 210 21.65 -3.82 13.50
C ASN A 210 22.09 -5.08 12.70
N ALA A 211 22.84 -4.90 11.61
CA ALA A 211 23.43 -5.97 10.82
C ALA A 211 24.66 -5.46 10.07
N THR A 212 25.65 -6.34 9.88
CA THR A 212 26.72 -6.14 8.91
C THR A 212 26.32 -6.78 7.60
N ILE A 213 26.24 -5.98 6.54
CA ILE A 213 25.84 -6.44 5.20
C ILE A 213 27.06 -6.45 4.27
N SER A 214 27.23 -7.55 3.53
CA SER A 214 28.23 -7.73 2.48
C SER A 214 27.51 -8.08 1.17
N THR A 215 27.97 -7.49 0.07
CA THR A 215 27.46 -7.76 -1.28
C THR A 215 28.58 -8.34 -2.13
N ASN A 216 28.32 -9.46 -2.80
CA ASN A 216 29.20 -10.05 -3.80
C ASN A 216 28.41 -10.28 -5.10
N GLY A 217 28.62 -9.40 -6.08
CA GLY A 217 27.80 -9.37 -7.28
C GLY A 217 26.34 -9.07 -6.94
N THR A 218 25.44 -10.01 -7.27
CA THR A 218 24.00 -9.91 -6.96
C THR A 218 23.64 -10.48 -5.59
N GLN A 219 24.52 -11.24 -4.95
CA GLN A 219 24.25 -11.88 -3.66
C GLN A 219 24.53 -10.92 -2.51
N VAL A 220 23.55 -10.74 -1.63
CA VAL A 220 23.65 -9.97 -0.40
C VAL A 220 23.60 -10.92 0.78
N THR A 221 24.51 -10.72 1.74
CA THR A 221 24.56 -11.47 3.00
C THR A 221 24.57 -10.49 4.17
N ALA A 222 23.56 -10.58 5.03
CA ALA A 222 23.48 -9.86 6.30
C ALA A 222 23.82 -10.80 7.46
N ARG A 223 24.69 -10.35 8.36
CA ARG A 223 25.04 -11.07 9.60
C ARG A 223 24.71 -10.22 10.81
N ASN A 224 24.40 -10.89 11.91
CA ASN A 224 24.16 -10.24 13.19
C ASN A 224 25.36 -9.39 13.64
N VAL A 225 25.08 -8.37 14.43
CA VAL A 225 26.08 -7.67 15.24
C VAL A 225 26.13 -8.28 16.65
N SER A 226 27.09 -7.87 17.47
CA SER A 226 27.38 -8.51 18.77
C SER A 226 26.17 -8.57 19.73
N HIS A 227 25.31 -7.55 19.71
CA HIS A 227 24.21 -7.43 20.68
C HIS A 227 22.92 -8.17 20.26
N ASN A 228 22.76 -8.58 19.00
CA ASN A 228 21.52 -9.17 18.50
C ASN A 228 21.69 -10.55 17.83
N GLY A 229 22.86 -11.19 17.99
CA GLY A 229 23.11 -12.54 17.48
C GLY A 229 22.48 -13.65 18.29
N THR A 230 22.40 -13.48 19.61
CA THR A 230 21.87 -14.51 20.50
C THR A 230 20.35 -14.43 20.58
N LEU A 231 19.66 -15.49 20.16
CA LEU A 231 18.21 -15.62 20.21
C LEU A 231 17.83 -16.93 20.90
N ALA A 232 16.88 -16.87 21.82
CA ALA A 232 16.24 -18.08 22.35
C ALA A 232 15.42 -18.79 21.25
N ALA A 233 15.06 -20.05 21.47
CA ALA A 233 14.18 -20.78 20.55
C ALA A 233 12.89 -19.98 20.30
N GLY A 234 12.52 -19.79 19.03
CA GLY A 234 11.35 -18.99 18.62
C GLY A 234 11.46 -17.47 18.81
N ALA A 235 12.55 -16.95 19.39
CA ALA A 235 12.73 -15.51 19.56
C ALA A 235 13.11 -14.83 18.24
N SER A 236 12.81 -13.53 18.14
CA SER A 236 13.08 -12.73 16.95
C SER A 236 13.93 -11.49 17.23
N THR A 237 14.65 -11.05 16.20
CA THR A 237 15.26 -9.72 16.11
C THR A 237 14.98 -9.10 14.75
N THR A 238 15.23 -7.80 14.62
CA THR A 238 15.05 -7.07 13.36
C THR A 238 16.29 -6.24 13.07
N PHE A 239 16.73 -6.28 11.82
CA PHE A 239 17.67 -5.33 11.27
C PHE A 239 17.04 -4.58 10.10
N GLY A 240 17.62 -3.46 9.71
CA GLY A 240 17.15 -2.71 8.57
C GLY A 240 18.29 -2.07 7.80
N PHE A 241 17.96 -1.56 6.61
CA PHE A 241 18.93 -0.96 5.72
C PHE A 241 18.26 0.00 4.74
N LEU A 242 19.05 0.94 4.23
CA LEU A 242 18.74 1.72 3.04
C LEU A 242 19.39 1.06 1.82
N GLY A 243 18.71 1.13 0.69
CA GLY A 243 19.22 0.66 -0.59
C GLY A 243 18.89 1.62 -1.72
N SER A 244 19.58 1.43 -2.85
CA SER A 244 19.29 2.09 -4.12
C SER A 244 18.78 1.08 -5.15
N TRP A 245 18.07 1.56 -6.17
CA TRP A 245 17.56 0.75 -7.27
C TRP A 245 17.47 1.62 -8.54
N ASN A 246 17.64 1.00 -9.71
CA ASN A 246 17.58 1.67 -11.01
C ASN A 246 16.68 0.95 -12.04
N GLY A 247 15.98 -0.12 -11.63
CA GLY A 247 15.05 -0.88 -12.47
C GLY A 247 13.75 -1.20 -11.75
N SER A 248 13.72 -2.31 -11.01
CA SER A 248 12.58 -2.70 -10.18
C SER A 248 13.07 -3.08 -8.79
N ASN A 249 12.21 -2.95 -7.79
CA ASN A 249 12.54 -3.34 -6.43
C ASN A 249 11.56 -4.38 -5.86
N PRO A 250 11.49 -5.59 -6.44
CA PRO A 250 10.70 -6.67 -5.85
C PRO A 250 11.31 -7.14 -4.53
N VAL A 251 10.47 -7.57 -3.61
CA VAL A 251 10.90 -8.24 -2.38
C VAL A 251 11.64 -9.53 -2.75
N PRO A 252 12.91 -9.69 -2.35
CA PRO A 252 13.68 -10.88 -2.71
C PRO A 252 13.31 -12.07 -1.82
N LEU A 253 13.53 -13.28 -2.34
CA LEU A 253 13.49 -14.47 -1.51
C LEU A 253 14.71 -14.47 -0.57
N VAL A 254 14.44 -14.53 0.73
CA VAL A 254 15.48 -14.60 1.76
C VAL A 254 15.66 -16.03 2.27
N SER A 255 16.91 -16.40 2.50
CA SER A 255 17.30 -17.62 3.20
C SER A 255 17.97 -17.25 4.52
N CYS A 256 17.77 -18.05 5.56
CA CYS A 256 18.37 -17.80 6.87
C CYS A 256 19.10 -19.05 7.35
N THR A 257 20.32 -18.87 7.86
CA THR A 257 21.11 -19.92 8.51
C THR A 257 21.57 -19.45 9.89
N THR A 258 21.52 -20.35 10.86
CA THR A 258 22.08 -20.11 12.19
C THR A 258 23.58 -20.35 12.17
N THR A 259 24.32 -19.53 12.89
CA THR A 259 25.73 -19.79 13.21
C THR A 259 25.86 -20.13 14.69
N SER A 260 26.61 -21.20 14.96
CA SER A 260 26.90 -21.71 16.30
C SER A 260 27.80 -20.77 17.10
#